data_AF-A0A250IQJ1-F1
#
_entry.id   AF-A0A250IQJ1-F1
#
_cell.length_a   1.000
_cell.length_b   1.000
_cell.length_c   1.000
_cell.angle_alpha   90.00
_cell.angle_beta   90.00
_cell.angle_gamma   90.00
#
_symmetry.space_group_name_H-M   'P 1'
#
loop_
_entity.id
_entity.type
_entity.pdbx_description
1 polymer ?
#
loop_
_entity_poly.entity_id
_entity_poly.type
_entity_poly.pdbx_seq_one_letter_code
_entity_poly.pdbx_strand_id
1 'polypeptide(L)'
;MYPDEFRLPRVSEHVLAWLERRRPGFGEWNDEVEAALKAEARLALDDVARRFTELAVDPAYLSRLEHSLFSVVLPRYLRLAREHHALQRRRYGLWRGGDLVSRAVYTLVGIVLAVVIALTRVPNWLEPLPIALILLGPFLPDMQESFLDRRYRRRLATLVADMAGEQHQLEAYQPLTEPPESLPGAGSRSKEKS
;
A
#
# COMPACT_ATOMS: atom_id res chain seq x y z
N MET A 1 10.35 -9.35 -23.85
CA MET A 1 10.23 -9.35 -22.38
C MET A 1 10.90 -8.07 -21.87
N TYR A 2 10.20 -7.25 -21.10
CA TYR A 2 10.75 -5.98 -20.59
C TYR A 2 11.68 -6.21 -19.40
N PRO A 3 12.64 -5.30 -19.13
CA PRO A 3 13.44 -5.32 -17.92
C PRO A 3 12.56 -5.34 -16.66
N ASP A 4 13.00 -6.03 -15.62
CA ASP A 4 12.22 -6.23 -14.39
C ASP A 4 11.80 -4.92 -13.70
N GLU A 5 12.60 -3.86 -13.85
CA GLU A 5 12.33 -2.52 -13.32
C GLU A 5 11.10 -1.83 -13.91
N PHE A 6 10.65 -2.25 -15.10
CA PHE A 6 9.45 -1.73 -15.76
C PHE A 6 8.24 -2.66 -15.64
N ARG A 7 8.34 -3.72 -14.83
CA ARG A 7 7.19 -4.58 -14.54
C ARG A 7 6.30 -3.91 -13.49
N LEU A 8 4.99 -4.13 -13.59
CA LEU A 8 3.99 -3.51 -12.71
C LEU A 8 4.33 -3.60 -11.21
N PRO A 9 4.83 -4.73 -10.65
CA PRO A 9 5.21 -4.79 -9.24
C PRO A 9 6.32 -3.81 -8.86
N ARG A 10 7.36 -3.69 -9.69
CA ARG A 10 8.50 -2.80 -9.43
C ARG A 10 8.13 -1.33 -9.60
N VAL A 11 7.33 -1.01 -10.62
CA VAL A 11 6.83 0.35 -10.78
C VAL A 11 5.89 0.72 -9.63
N SER A 12 5.02 -0.20 -9.21
CA SER A 12 4.15 0.00 -8.04
C SER A 12 4.96 0.23 -6.77
N GLU A 13 5.97 -0.61 -6.51
CA GLU A 13 6.89 -0.44 -5.37
C GLU A 13 7.54 0.94 -5.37
N HIS A 14 8.06 1.37 -6.53
CA HIS A 14 8.70 2.68 -6.69
C HIS A 14 7.75 3.83 -6.40
N VAL A 15 6.56 3.81 -7.00
CA VAL A 15 5.54 4.86 -6.82
C VAL A 15 5.03 4.88 -5.38
N LEU A 16 4.75 3.74 -4.77
CA LEU A 16 4.29 3.68 -3.38
C LEU A 16 5.39 4.17 -2.41
N ALA A 17 6.66 3.84 -2.65
CA ALA A 17 7.78 4.35 -1.85
C ALA A 17 7.99 5.87 -2.02
N TRP A 18 7.68 6.42 -3.20
CA TRP A 18 7.65 7.87 -3.43
C TRP A 18 6.54 8.54 -2.62
N LEU A 19 5.32 7.99 -2.67
CA LEU A 19 4.17 8.51 -1.94
C LEU A 19 4.36 8.43 -0.42
N GLU A 20 4.85 7.31 0.11
CA GLU A 20 5.10 7.14 1.54
C GLU A 20 6.13 8.13 2.10
N ARG A 21 7.13 8.54 1.28
CA ARG A 21 8.09 9.57 1.68
C ARG A 21 7.45 10.96 1.78
N ARG A 22 6.48 11.27 0.92
CA ARG A 22 5.81 12.58 0.87
C ARG A 22 4.60 12.66 1.79
N ARG A 23 3.94 11.53 2.07
CA ARG A 23 2.72 11.44 2.86
C ARG A 23 2.79 12.23 4.19
N PRO A 24 3.90 12.19 4.98
CA PRO A 24 3.99 12.96 6.22
C PRO A 24 3.97 14.48 6.04
N GLY A 25 4.26 14.98 4.84
CA GLY A 25 4.19 16.41 4.50
C GLY A 25 2.76 16.90 4.27
N PHE A 26 1.78 16.00 4.16
CA PHE A 26 0.37 16.35 4.05
C PHE A 26 -0.28 16.37 5.44
N GLY A 27 -1.16 17.34 5.65
CA GLY A 27 -1.85 17.56 6.92
C GLY A 27 -2.99 16.58 7.19
N GLU A 28 -4.15 17.10 7.59
CA GLU A 28 -5.34 16.29 7.81
C GLU A 28 -5.82 15.64 6.51
N TRP A 29 -6.17 14.35 6.58
CA TRP A 29 -6.67 13.63 5.42
C TRP A 29 -8.01 14.20 4.93
N ASN A 30 -7.99 14.78 3.74
CA ASN A 30 -9.15 15.31 3.02
C ASN A 30 -9.03 14.98 1.51
N ASP A 31 -10.04 15.38 0.73
CA ASP A 31 -10.04 15.11 -0.72
C ASP A 31 -8.93 15.85 -1.47
N GLU A 32 -8.49 17.01 -0.97
CA GLU A 32 -7.37 17.78 -1.53
C GLU A 32 -6.04 17.03 -1.37
N VAL A 33 -5.81 16.41 -0.20
CA VAL A 33 -4.64 15.56 0.06
C VAL A 33 -4.65 14.35 -0.86
N GLU A 34 -5.79 13.73 -1.10
CA GLU A 34 -5.87 12.63 -2.06
C GLU A 34 -5.59 13.07 -3.49
N ALA A 35 -6.12 14.22 -3.91
CA ALA A 35 -5.82 14.79 -5.21
C ALA A 35 -4.32 15.11 -5.35
N ALA A 36 -3.70 15.67 -4.31
CA ALA A 36 -2.27 15.96 -4.29
C ALA A 36 -1.42 14.68 -4.33
N LEU A 37 -1.80 13.64 -3.59
CA LEU A 37 -1.13 12.33 -3.65
C LEU A 37 -1.28 11.67 -5.02
N LYS A 38 -2.42 11.83 -5.70
CA LYS A 38 -2.61 11.37 -7.08
C LYS A 38 -1.70 12.12 -8.05
N ALA A 39 -1.55 13.44 -7.88
CA ALA A 39 -0.62 14.24 -8.68
C ALA A 39 0.84 13.82 -8.44
N GLU A 40 1.22 13.55 -7.20
CA GLU A 40 2.54 13.03 -6.86
C GLU A 40 2.80 11.63 -7.42
N ALA A 41 1.78 10.77 -7.46
CA ALA A 41 1.86 9.47 -8.12
C ALA A 41 2.12 9.64 -9.62
N ARG A 42 1.52 10.67 -10.25
CA ARG A 42 1.74 10.99 -11.65
C ARG A 42 3.18 11.41 -11.91
N LEU A 43 3.72 12.32 -11.09
CA LEU A 43 5.11 12.74 -11.19
C LEU A 43 6.10 11.57 -11.04
N ALA A 44 5.83 10.64 -10.12
CA ALA A 44 6.64 9.44 -9.96
C ALA A 44 6.57 8.52 -11.18
N LEU A 45 5.39 8.38 -11.80
CA LEU A 45 5.23 7.58 -13.00
C LEU A 45 5.86 8.25 -14.23
N ASP A 46 5.78 9.58 -14.36
CA ASP A 46 6.40 10.30 -15.48
C ASP A 46 7.93 10.12 -15.48
N ASP A 47 8.56 10.02 -14.31
CA ASP A 47 9.98 9.69 -14.20
C ASP A 47 10.30 8.25 -14.68
N VAL A 48 9.43 7.29 -14.39
CA VAL A 48 9.53 5.91 -14.91
C VAL A 48 9.31 5.89 -16.42
N ALA A 49 8.32 6.63 -16.92
CA ALA A 49 8.01 6.75 -18.34
C ALA A 49 9.20 7.30 -19.13
N ARG A 50 9.85 8.36 -18.64
CA ARG A 50 11.05 8.92 -19.26
C ARG A 50 12.16 7.87 -19.39
N ARG A 51 12.47 7.16 -18.30
CA ARG A 51 13.47 6.08 -18.31
C ARG A 51 13.08 4.92 -19.22
N PHE A 52 11.80 4.60 -19.30
CA PHE A 52 11.30 3.57 -20.21
C PHE A 52 11.52 3.97 -21.67
N THR A 53 11.20 5.22 -22.05
CA THR A 53 11.36 5.70 -23.43
C THR A 53 12.82 5.75 -23.90
N GLU A 54 13.78 5.84 -22.98
CA GLU A 54 15.22 5.74 -23.29
C GLU A 54 15.65 4.31 -23.66
N LEU A 55 14.92 3.29 -23.19
CA LEU A 55 15.27 1.87 -23.36
C LEU A 55 14.35 1.11 -24.33
N ALA A 56 13.09 1.53 -24.45
CA ALA A 56 12.07 0.88 -25.25
C ALA A 56 11.06 1.89 -25.81
N VAL A 57 10.59 1.65 -27.04
CA VAL A 57 9.58 2.47 -27.71
C VAL A 57 8.27 1.67 -27.82
N ASP A 58 7.64 1.38 -26.68
CA ASP A 58 6.29 0.77 -26.62
C ASP A 58 5.33 1.63 -25.78
N PRO A 59 4.70 2.64 -26.39
CA PRO A 59 3.75 3.51 -25.69
C PRO A 59 2.48 2.77 -25.25
N ALA A 60 2.13 1.65 -25.90
CA ALA A 60 0.95 0.87 -25.55
C ALA A 60 1.17 0.05 -24.26
N TYR A 61 2.37 -0.46 -24.05
CA TYR A 61 2.73 -1.07 -22.76
C TYR A 61 2.70 -0.05 -21.63
N LEU A 62 3.28 1.14 -21.87
CA LEU A 62 3.31 2.19 -20.86
C LEU A 62 1.90 2.66 -20.46
N SER A 63 0.99 2.81 -21.43
CA SER A 63 -0.40 3.19 -21.15
C SER A 63 -1.17 2.13 -20.35
N ARG A 64 -0.92 0.84 -20.60
CA ARG A 64 -1.49 -0.26 -19.79
C ARG A 64 -0.97 -0.25 -18.37
N LEU A 65 0.32 0.04 -18.19
CA LEU A 65 0.95 0.12 -16.88
C LEU A 65 0.41 1.31 -16.09
N GLU A 66 0.30 2.47 -16.73
CA GLU A 66 -0.36 3.66 -16.19
C GLU A 66 -1.79 3.33 -15.77
N HIS A 67 -2.57 2.74 -16.66
CA HIS A 67 -3.96 2.38 -16.38
C HIS A 67 -4.05 1.49 -15.14
N SER A 68 -3.27 0.42 -15.06
CA SER A 68 -3.27 -0.52 -13.94
C SER A 68 -2.86 0.14 -12.61
N LEU A 69 -1.86 1.02 -12.66
CA LEU A 69 -1.41 1.77 -11.50
C LEU A 69 -2.54 2.69 -10.97
N PHE A 70 -3.19 3.45 -11.84
CA PHE A 70 -4.20 4.43 -11.43
C PHE A 70 -5.59 3.83 -11.16
N SER A 71 -5.93 2.70 -11.78
CA SER A 71 -7.23 2.03 -11.60
C SER A 71 -7.22 0.99 -10.49
N VAL A 72 -6.08 0.34 -10.21
CA VAL A 72 -5.99 -0.75 -9.22
C VAL A 72 -5.11 -0.39 -8.03
N VAL A 73 -3.84 -0.04 -8.27
CA VAL A 73 -2.84 0.14 -7.19
C VAL A 73 -3.15 1.35 -6.34
N LEU A 74 -3.30 2.51 -6.99
CA LEU A 74 -3.41 3.80 -6.32
C LEU A 74 -4.68 3.91 -5.46
N PRO A 75 -5.88 3.48 -5.91
CA PRO A 75 -7.07 3.48 -5.06
C PRO A 75 -6.93 2.57 -3.83
N ARG A 76 -6.32 1.38 -3.99
CA ARG A 76 -6.07 0.46 -2.87
C ARG A 76 -5.07 1.06 -1.88
N TYR A 77 -4.01 1.71 -2.37
CA TYR A 77 -3.07 2.45 -1.53
C TYR A 77 -3.75 3.58 -0.75
N LEU A 78 -4.51 4.45 -1.42
CA LEU A 78 -5.15 5.60 -0.76
C LEU A 78 -6.08 5.15 0.37
N ARG A 79 -6.83 4.07 0.18
CA ARG A 79 -7.64 3.46 1.24
C ARG A 79 -6.79 3.01 2.43
N LEU A 80 -5.69 2.30 2.18
CA LEU A 80 -4.79 1.82 3.23
C LEU A 80 -4.14 2.99 3.98
N ALA A 81 -3.68 4.01 3.25
CA ALA A 81 -3.04 5.20 3.80
C ALA A 81 -4.04 6.02 4.64
N ARG A 82 -5.29 6.17 4.17
CA ARG A 82 -6.39 6.80 4.92
C ARG A 82 -6.67 6.08 6.24
N GLU A 83 -6.78 4.75 6.21
CA GLU A 83 -6.97 3.93 7.41
C GLU A 83 -5.83 4.13 8.42
N HIS A 84 -4.57 4.12 7.94
CA HIS A 84 -3.40 4.30 8.79
C HIS A 84 -3.31 5.73 9.35
N HIS A 85 -3.63 6.75 8.55
CA HIS A 85 -3.70 8.13 9.01
C HIS A 85 -4.75 8.31 10.11
N ALA A 86 -5.93 7.69 9.96
CA ALA A 86 -6.96 7.70 11.01
C ALA A 86 -6.48 7.05 12.31
N LEU A 87 -5.69 5.96 12.22
CA LEU A 87 -5.02 5.35 13.39
C LEU A 87 -4.03 6.31 14.03
N GLN A 88 -3.19 6.98 13.23
CA GLN A 88 -2.19 7.93 13.72
C GLN A 88 -2.84 9.12 14.44
N ARG A 89 -3.92 9.69 13.88
CA ARG A 89 -4.65 10.81 14.51
C ARG A 89 -5.20 10.47 15.89
N ARG A 90 -5.72 9.26 16.07
CA ARG A 90 -6.19 8.79 17.38
C ARG A 90 -5.07 8.22 18.25
N ARG A 91 -3.80 8.46 17.89
CA ARG A 91 -2.60 7.90 18.55
C ARG A 91 -2.74 6.40 18.79
N TYR A 92 -3.16 5.70 17.75
CA TYR A 92 -3.41 4.26 17.74
C TYR A 92 -4.46 3.76 18.75
N GLY A 93 -5.25 4.65 19.36
CA GLY A 93 -6.21 4.31 20.41
C GLY A 93 -5.58 4.24 21.80
N LEU A 94 -4.38 4.78 21.98
CA LEU A 94 -3.67 4.80 23.25
C LEU A 94 -4.34 5.79 24.21
N TRP A 95 -4.60 5.34 25.44
CA TRP A 95 -5.03 6.22 26.52
C TRP A 95 -4.01 7.35 26.68
N ARG A 96 -4.49 8.62 26.67
CA ARG A 96 -3.67 9.84 26.72
C ARG A 96 -2.52 9.88 25.68
N GLY A 97 -2.63 9.07 24.63
CA GLY A 97 -1.67 9.03 23.55
C GLY A 97 -0.33 8.37 23.89
N GLY A 98 -0.25 7.55 24.94
CA GLY A 98 0.96 6.80 25.28
C GLY A 98 2.08 7.62 25.92
N ASP A 99 1.75 8.80 26.47
CA ASP A 99 2.70 9.68 27.16
C ASP A 99 3.31 9.04 28.43
N LEU A 100 4.28 9.72 29.06
CA LEU A 100 4.98 9.20 30.25
C LEU A 100 4.00 8.86 31.39
N VAL A 101 2.92 9.63 31.54
CA VAL A 101 1.86 9.39 32.52
C VAL A 101 1.12 8.09 32.19
N SER A 102 0.79 7.86 30.92
CA SER A 102 0.17 6.60 30.46
C SER A 102 1.03 5.40 30.85
N ARG A 103 2.35 5.49 30.61
CA ARG A 103 3.30 4.43 30.95
C ARG A 103 3.32 4.15 32.45
N ALA A 104 3.37 5.20 33.27
CA ALA A 104 3.32 5.08 34.73
C ALA A 104 2.00 4.47 35.23
N VAL A 105 0.86 4.84 34.62
CA VAL A 105 -0.44 4.27 34.95
C VAL A 105 -0.50 2.78 34.59
N TYR A 106 0.04 2.35 33.44
CA TYR A 106 0.11 0.93 33.10
C TYR A 106 0.92 0.13 34.11
N THR A 107 2.06 0.65 34.58
CA THR A 107 2.84 0.03 35.68
C THR A 107 2.03 -0.03 36.96
N LEU A 108 1.37 1.08 37.33
CA LEU A 108 0.58 1.18 38.55
C LEU A 108 -0.58 0.17 38.55
N VAL A 109 -1.24 -0.05 37.42
CA VAL A 109 -2.26 -1.08 37.26
C VAL A 109 -1.67 -2.48 37.53
N GLY A 110 -0.46 -2.76 37.06
CA GLY A 110 0.27 -4.00 37.38
C GLY A 110 0.53 -4.16 38.87
N ILE A 111 0.94 -3.09 39.56
CA ILE A 111 1.18 -3.08 41.01
C ILE A 111 -0.13 -3.32 41.77
N VAL A 112 -1.21 -2.62 41.41
CA VAL A 112 -2.52 -2.79 42.04
C VAL A 112 -3.03 -4.23 41.85
N LEU A 113 -2.86 -4.79 40.65
CA LEU A 113 -3.23 -6.18 40.37
C LEU A 113 -2.40 -7.17 41.20
N ALA A 114 -1.11 -6.90 41.40
CA ALA A 114 -0.24 -7.70 42.28
C ALA A 114 -0.80 -7.74 43.71
N VAL A 115 -1.16 -6.57 44.25
CA VAL A 115 -1.74 -6.44 45.61
C VAL A 115 -3.06 -7.19 45.71
N VAL A 116 -3.95 -7.03 44.72
CA VAL A 116 -5.25 -7.73 44.70
C VAL A 116 -5.06 -9.25 44.71
N ILE A 117 -4.20 -9.78 43.82
CA ILE A 117 -3.92 -11.23 43.73
C ILE A 117 -3.35 -11.76 45.05
N ALA A 118 -2.41 -11.03 45.65
CA ALA A 118 -1.82 -11.39 46.93
C ALA A 118 -2.87 -11.46 48.06
N LEU A 119 -3.86 -10.55 48.04
CA LEU A 119 -4.94 -10.52 49.04
C LEU A 119 -6.03 -11.57 48.81
N THR A 120 -6.29 -11.99 47.57
CA THR A 120 -7.44 -12.84 47.21
C THR A 120 -7.12 -14.33 47.06
N ARG A 121 -5.87 -14.77 47.31
CA ARG A 121 -5.42 -16.19 47.19
C ARG A 121 -5.88 -16.84 45.87
N VAL A 122 -5.70 -16.09 44.79
CA VAL A 122 -6.03 -16.49 43.42
C VAL A 122 -5.13 -17.66 43.00
N PRO A 123 -5.54 -18.53 42.05
CA PRO A 123 -4.72 -19.64 41.59
C PRO A 123 -3.28 -19.23 41.19
N ASN A 124 -2.30 -20.03 41.58
CA ASN A 124 -0.87 -19.72 41.45
C ASN A 124 -0.41 -19.46 40.00
N TRP A 125 -1.13 -19.96 39.00
CA TRP A 125 -0.82 -19.68 37.59
C TRP A 125 -1.07 -18.22 37.17
N LEU A 126 -1.78 -17.44 38.00
CA LEU A 126 -2.01 -15.99 37.81
C LEU A 126 -0.94 -15.12 38.47
N GLU A 127 -0.07 -15.67 39.31
CA GLU A 127 1.05 -14.96 39.95
C GLU A 127 2.04 -14.26 38.98
N PRO A 128 2.42 -14.82 37.82
CA PRO A 128 3.35 -14.15 36.92
C PRO A 128 2.72 -12.96 36.18
N LEU A 129 1.39 -12.89 36.10
CA LEU A 129 0.64 -11.90 35.33
C LEU A 129 0.88 -10.45 35.81
N PRO A 130 0.78 -10.11 37.11
CA PRO A 130 1.11 -8.77 37.59
C PRO A 130 2.58 -8.42 37.41
N ILE A 131 3.51 -9.37 37.61
CA ILE A 131 4.94 -9.15 37.38
C ILE A 131 5.19 -8.81 35.91
N ALA A 132 4.59 -9.56 34.99
CA ALA A 132 4.65 -9.29 33.56
C ALA A 132 4.06 -7.90 33.22
N LEU A 133 2.94 -7.52 33.83
CA LEU A 133 2.31 -6.21 33.58
C LEU A 133 3.13 -5.05 34.13
N ILE A 134 3.81 -5.21 35.27
CA ILE A 134 4.72 -4.19 35.82
C ILE A 134 5.93 -3.99 34.90
N LEU A 135 6.51 -5.10 34.39
CA LEU A 135 7.69 -5.06 33.55
C LEU A 135 7.39 -4.61 32.11
N LEU A 136 6.29 -5.08 31.53
CA LEU A 136 5.93 -4.84 30.12
C LEU A 136 4.92 -3.71 29.93
N GLY A 137 4.15 -3.35 30.97
CA GLY A 137 3.14 -2.30 30.94
C GLY A 137 3.61 -0.97 30.36
N PRO A 138 4.78 -0.42 30.75
CA PRO A 138 5.33 0.80 30.17
C PRO A 138 5.55 0.73 28.66
N PHE A 139 5.80 -0.47 28.12
CA PHE A 139 6.14 -0.69 26.71
C PHE A 139 4.92 -1.01 25.85
N LEU A 140 3.76 -1.30 26.45
CA LEU A 140 2.53 -1.59 25.71
C LEU A 140 2.17 -0.52 24.67
N PRO A 141 2.30 0.80 24.96
CA PRO A 141 2.04 1.84 23.97
C PRO A 141 2.92 1.71 22.71
N ASP A 142 4.22 1.51 22.92
CA ASP A 142 5.21 1.42 21.84
C ASP A 142 5.04 0.11 21.05
N MET A 143 4.70 -0.99 21.73
CA MET A 143 4.42 -2.27 21.09
C MET A 143 3.18 -2.18 20.17
N GLN A 144 2.14 -1.49 20.61
CA GLN A 144 0.91 -1.31 19.83
C GLN A 144 1.15 -0.45 18.58
N GLU A 145 1.85 0.68 18.72
CA GLU A 145 2.25 1.51 17.59
C GLU A 145 3.11 0.73 16.59
N SER A 146 4.17 0.07 17.07
CA SER A 146 5.06 -0.72 16.22
C SER A 146 4.33 -1.85 15.50
N PHE A 147 3.39 -2.52 16.17
CA PHE A 147 2.60 -3.58 15.57
C PHE A 147 1.71 -3.06 14.43
N LEU A 148 1.03 -1.93 14.63
CA LEU A 148 0.14 -1.35 13.64
C LEU A 148 0.91 -0.80 12.44
N ASP A 149 2.09 -0.21 12.66
CA ASP A 149 3.01 0.20 11.60
C ASP A 149 3.53 -0.98 10.79
N ARG A 150 3.96 -2.05 11.47
CA ARG A 150 4.40 -3.29 10.79
C ARG A 150 3.26 -3.90 9.99
N ARG A 151 2.04 -3.91 10.52
CA ARG A 151 0.85 -4.39 9.82
C ARG A 151 0.56 -3.56 8.57
N TYR A 152 0.67 -2.24 8.67
CA TYR A 152 0.51 -1.34 7.53
C TYR A 152 1.55 -1.62 6.43
N ARG A 153 2.83 -1.68 6.79
CA ARG A 153 3.92 -2.00 5.84
C ARG A 153 3.73 -3.36 5.17
N ARG A 154 3.28 -4.38 5.93
CA ARG A 154 2.94 -5.69 5.37
C ARG A 154 1.81 -5.60 4.35
N ARG A 155 0.77 -4.82 4.61
CA ARG A 155 -0.34 -4.62 3.65
C ARG A 155 0.14 -3.94 2.36
N LEU A 156 1.08 -2.99 2.45
CA LEU A 156 1.69 -2.39 1.25
C LEU A 156 2.52 -3.42 0.47
N ALA A 157 3.33 -4.23 1.15
CA ALA A 157 4.08 -5.30 0.51
C ALA A 157 3.17 -6.33 -0.17
N THR A 158 2.04 -6.69 0.48
CA THR A 158 1.02 -7.55 -0.13
C THR A 158 0.39 -6.89 -1.36
N LEU A 159 0.08 -5.59 -1.30
CA LEU A 159 -0.44 -4.87 -2.47
C LEU A 159 0.52 -4.93 -3.66
N VAL A 160 1.82 -4.78 -3.42
CA VAL A 160 2.85 -4.91 -4.46
C VAL A 160 2.94 -6.36 -4.96
N ALA A 161 2.87 -7.35 -4.06
CA ALA A 161 2.90 -8.76 -4.43
C ALA A 161 1.68 -9.17 -5.27
N ASP A 162 0.49 -8.65 -4.97
CA ASP A 162 -0.73 -8.85 -5.76
C ASP A 162 -0.53 -8.40 -7.22
N MET A 163 0.29 -7.37 -7.46
CA MET A 163 0.56 -6.87 -8.82
C MET A 163 1.37 -7.83 -9.67
N ALA A 164 2.05 -8.81 -9.07
CA ALA A 164 2.69 -9.87 -9.84
C ALA A 164 1.65 -10.74 -10.55
N GLY A 165 0.47 -10.93 -9.94
CA GLY A 165 -0.68 -11.59 -10.57
C GLY A 165 -1.29 -10.76 -11.70
N GLU A 166 -1.47 -9.46 -11.47
CA GLU A 166 -1.99 -8.52 -12.48
C GLU A 166 -1.05 -8.37 -13.69
N GLN A 167 0.27 -8.40 -13.47
CA GLN A 167 1.26 -8.37 -14.53
C GLN A 167 1.08 -9.52 -15.54
N HIS A 168 0.71 -10.72 -15.07
CA HIS A 168 0.45 -11.85 -15.96
C HIS A 168 -0.76 -11.59 -16.87
N GLN A 169 -1.78 -10.87 -16.39
CA GLN A 169 -2.91 -10.48 -17.20
C GLN A 169 -2.53 -9.42 -18.24
N LEU A 170 -1.66 -8.46 -17.87
CA LEU A 170 -1.11 -7.47 -18.80
C LEU A 170 -0.26 -8.10 -19.92
N GLU A 171 0.52 -9.12 -19.59
CA GLU A 171 1.33 -9.87 -20.55
C GLU A 171 0.47 -10.81 -21.42
N ALA A 172 -0.62 -11.36 -20.87
CA ALA A 172 -1.55 -12.23 -21.60
C ALA A 172 -2.50 -11.45 -22.54
N TYR A 173 -2.82 -10.19 -22.22
CA TYR A 173 -3.55 -9.28 -23.11
C TYR A 173 -2.62 -8.75 -24.22
N GLN A 174 -2.18 -9.66 -25.09
CA GLN A 174 -1.68 -9.29 -26.39
C GLN A 174 -2.90 -8.85 -27.22
N PRO A 175 -3.00 -7.58 -27.64
CA PRO A 175 -4.08 -7.19 -28.53
C PRO A 175 -3.99 -8.08 -29.76
N LEU A 176 -5.13 -8.64 -30.18
CA LEU A 176 -5.29 -9.24 -31.50
C LEU A 176 -5.01 -8.12 -32.51
N THR A 177 -3.73 -7.94 -32.88
CA THR A 177 -3.33 -6.98 -33.89
C THR A 177 -3.92 -7.45 -35.21
N GLU A 178 -4.93 -6.70 -35.65
CA GLU A 178 -5.43 -6.50 -37.02
C GLU A 178 -6.00 -7.74 -37.74
N PRO A 179 -7.25 -7.66 -38.26
CA PRO A 179 -7.63 -8.52 -39.38
C PRO A 179 -6.59 -8.30 -40.48
N PRO A 180 -6.07 -9.35 -41.14
CA PRO A 180 -5.15 -9.16 -42.26
C PRO A 180 -5.82 -8.24 -43.27
N GLU A 181 -5.17 -7.11 -43.54
CA GLU A 181 -5.47 -6.26 -44.68
C GLU A 181 -5.59 -7.17 -45.90
N SER A 182 -6.82 -7.39 -46.36
CA SER A 182 -7.09 -8.24 -47.51
C SER A 182 -6.52 -7.55 -48.75
N LEU A 183 -5.30 -7.96 -49.08
CA LEU A 183 -4.52 -7.84 -50.31
C LEU A 183 -5.13 -7.02 -51.47
N PRO A 184 -4.38 -6.06 -52.05
CA PRO A 184 -4.75 -5.44 -53.31
C PRO A 184 -4.55 -6.44 -54.45
N GLY A 185 -5.63 -7.02 -54.98
CA GLY A 185 -5.50 -7.91 -56.15
C GLY A 185 -6.66 -8.88 -56.36
N ALA A 186 -7.83 -8.36 -56.74
CA ALA A 186 -8.80 -9.14 -57.51
C ALA A 186 -9.24 -8.31 -58.71
N GLY A 187 -8.36 -8.22 -59.70
CA GLY A 187 -8.74 -7.78 -61.03
C GLY A 187 -9.69 -8.76 -61.69
N SER A 188 -10.62 -8.20 -62.48
CA SER A 188 -11.39 -8.85 -63.55
C SER A 188 -12.61 -9.70 -63.13
N ARG A 189 -13.82 -9.17 -63.35
CA ARG A 189 -14.62 -9.49 -64.55
C ARG A 189 -15.95 -8.71 -64.61
N SER A 190 -16.14 -8.03 -65.74
CA SER A 190 -17.39 -7.83 -66.48
C SER A 190 -18.68 -7.46 -65.74
N LYS A 191 -19.20 -6.28 -66.03
CA LYS A 191 -20.36 -6.15 -66.94
C LYS A 191 -20.58 -4.69 -67.34
N GLU A 192 -20.20 -4.41 -68.58
CA GLU A 192 -20.72 -3.28 -69.35
C GLU A 192 -21.94 -3.80 -70.15
N LYS A 193 -23.01 -2.99 -70.17
CA LYS A 193 -24.12 -2.94 -71.13
C LYS A 193 -24.97 -4.21 -71.37
N SER A 194 -26.24 -4.12 -70.98
CA SER A 194 -27.33 -4.00 -71.95
C SER A 194 -28.54 -3.30 -71.33
#